data_AF-A0A2T4DAQ2-F1
#
_entry.id   AF-A0A2T4DAQ2-F1
#
_cell.length_a   1.000
_cell.length_b   1.000
_cell.length_c   1.000
_cell.angle_alpha   90.00
_cell.angle_beta   90.00
_cell.angle_gamma   90.00
#
_symmetry.space_group_name_H-M   'P 1'
#
loop_
_entity.id
_entity.type
_entity.pdbx_description
1 polymer ?
#
loop_
_entity_poly.entity_id
_entity_poly.type
_entity_poly.pdbx_seq_one_letter_code
_entity_poly.pdbx_strand_id
1 'polypeptide(L)'
;KLHHVPYYGITENGPFELSPSSKIHFFFILHKDDREVATKIHNYFNGKLNGFRGLSKFIHTPYHPDKELAIYFKDRDNPWPELYDQINNKDFDTDIQHIAIYITPISKNVPVKSQRLVYYKLKELLLKKGVSSQVIDPDKVITNDKYHFSLPNIAIAILAKLNGTPWRLDTKLKNELIVGVGAFKHTEVDIQYIGSAFSFSNTGKFNRFECFQKDQTKELAGSILRAVKDYVNVNTGIRRLVIHFYK
;
A
#
# COMPACT_ATOMS: atom_id res chain seq x y z
N LYS A 1 1.73 -21.09 10.30
CA LYS A 1 2.75 -22.02 10.84
C LYS A 1 4.13 -21.37 10.67
N LEU A 2 5.12 -21.75 11.48
CA LEU A 2 6.49 -21.25 11.30
C LEU A 2 7.02 -21.69 9.93
N HIS A 3 7.68 -20.78 9.22
CA HIS A 3 8.33 -21.08 7.95
C HIS A 3 9.54 -20.15 7.76
N HIS A 4 10.65 -20.68 7.20
CA HIS A 4 11.88 -19.91 7.01
C HIS A 4 11.84 -18.95 5.80
N VAL A 5 10.96 -19.24 4.84
CA VAL A 5 10.72 -18.43 3.64
C VAL A 5 9.28 -17.91 3.63
N PRO A 6 9.04 -16.58 3.75
CA PRO A 6 7.69 -16.02 3.82
C PRO A 6 6.78 -16.43 2.67
N TYR A 7 7.33 -16.54 1.45
CA TYR A 7 6.58 -16.94 0.26
C TYR A 7 5.91 -18.32 0.40
N TYR A 8 6.66 -19.35 0.79
CA TYR A 8 6.10 -20.69 1.00
C TYR A 8 5.17 -20.72 2.21
N GLY A 9 5.51 -19.98 3.28
CA GLY A 9 4.68 -19.85 4.47
C GLY A 9 3.25 -19.40 4.14
N ILE A 10 3.10 -18.34 3.34
CA ILE A 10 1.78 -17.89 2.86
C ILE A 10 1.17 -18.91 1.91
N THR A 11 1.94 -19.41 0.93
CA THR A 11 1.40 -20.30 -0.10
C THR A 11 0.74 -21.55 0.49
N GLU A 12 1.29 -22.06 1.59
CA GLU A 12 0.82 -23.28 2.25
C GLU A 12 -0.22 -23.03 3.34
N ASN A 13 -0.18 -21.88 4.03
CA ASN A 13 -0.97 -21.64 5.23
C ASN A 13 -1.89 -20.41 5.15
N GLY A 14 -1.78 -19.60 4.10
CA GLY A 14 -2.39 -18.28 4.01
C GLY A 14 -1.65 -17.21 4.80
N PRO A 15 -2.16 -15.97 4.79
CA PRO A 15 -1.57 -14.86 5.54
C PRO A 15 -1.76 -15.02 7.05
N PHE A 16 -0.98 -14.26 7.82
CA PHE A 16 -1.04 -14.27 9.29
C PHE A 16 -2.36 -13.69 9.83
N GLU A 17 -2.80 -12.53 9.31
CA GLU A 17 -4.12 -11.94 9.61
C GLU A 17 -4.76 -11.49 8.29
N LEU A 18 -6.06 -11.73 8.14
CA LEU A 18 -6.85 -11.22 7.02
C LEU A 18 -7.19 -9.74 7.21
N SER A 19 -7.70 -9.11 6.16
CA SER A 19 -8.36 -7.82 6.30
C SER A 19 -9.49 -7.92 7.34
N PRO A 20 -9.65 -6.93 8.23
CA PRO A 20 -10.81 -6.87 9.11
C PRO A 20 -12.11 -6.54 8.35
N SER A 21 -12.01 -6.01 7.12
CA SER A 21 -13.19 -5.73 6.29
C SER A 21 -13.69 -7.01 5.62
N SER A 22 -14.99 -7.27 5.76
CA SER A 22 -15.69 -8.32 5.00
C SER A 22 -16.16 -7.86 3.62
N LYS A 23 -16.20 -6.54 3.37
CA LYS A 23 -16.65 -5.93 2.10
C LYS A 23 -15.46 -5.23 1.43
N ILE A 24 -14.93 -5.84 0.38
CA ILE A 24 -13.76 -5.34 -0.35
C ILE A 24 -14.11 -5.25 -1.83
N HIS A 25 -14.05 -4.04 -2.39
CA HIS A 25 -14.31 -3.81 -3.81
C HIS A 25 -13.03 -3.37 -4.52
N PHE A 26 -12.72 -4.08 -5.60
CA PHE A 26 -11.63 -3.70 -6.50
C PHE A 26 -12.20 -2.88 -7.64
N PHE A 27 -11.45 -1.95 -8.20
CA PHE A 27 -11.78 -1.36 -9.50
C PHE A 27 -10.51 -0.96 -10.23
N PHE A 28 -10.59 -0.78 -11.55
CA PHE A 28 -9.43 -0.41 -12.36
C PHE A 28 -9.47 1.06 -12.75
N ILE A 29 -8.29 1.67 -12.79
CA ILE A 29 -8.06 2.98 -13.39
C ILE A 29 -7.02 2.75 -14.48
N LEU A 30 -7.35 3.04 -15.74
CA LEU A 30 -6.48 2.75 -16.87
C LEU A 30 -6.71 3.66 -18.07
N HIS A 31 -5.70 3.73 -18.94
CA HIS A 31 -5.89 4.32 -20.26
C HIS A 31 -6.79 3.41 -21.11
N LYS A 32 -7.60 3.98 -22.00
CA LYS A 32 -8.51 3.22 -22.89
C LYS A 32 -7.82 2.10 -23.70
N ASP A 33 -6.53 2.27 -24.02
CA ASP A 33 -5.76 1.32 -24.82
C ASP A 33 -5.05 0.26 -23.97
N ASP A 34 -5.02 0.38 -22.64
CA ASP A 34 -4.37 -0.58 -21.74
C ASP A 34 -5.31 -1.73 -21.30
N ARG A 35 -6.38 -1.98 -22.07
CA ARG A 35 -7.38 -3.02 -21.77
C ARG A 35 -6.80 -4.43 -21.74
N GLU A 36 -5.83 -4.70 -22.60
CA GLU A 36 -5.13 -5.99 -22.63
C GLU A 36 -4.31 -6.21 -21.35
N VAL A 37 -3.62 -5.18 -20.88
CA VAL A 37 -2.86 -5.19 -19.62
C VAL A 37 -3.81 -5.45 -18.45
N ALA A 38 -4.93 -4.73 -18.39
CA ALA A 38 -5.94 -4.93 -17.34
C ALA A 38 -6.51 -6.34 -17.36
N THR A 39 -6.76 -6.89 -18.55
CA THR A 39 -7.27 -8.26 -18.71
C THR A 39 -6.23 -9.29 -18.26
N LYS A 40 -4.94 -9.10 -18.59
CA LYS A 40 -3.85 -9.96 -18.12
C LYS A 40 -3.73 -9.93 -16.59
N ILE A 41 -3.78 -8.75 -15.97
CA ILE A 41 -3.78 -8.60 -14.51
C ILE A 41 -5.03 -9.24 -13.87
N HIS A 42 -6.21 -9.00 -14.43
CA HIS A 42 -7.46 -9.60 -13.98
C HIS A 42 -7.40 -11.13 -14.02
N ASN A 43 -6.86 -11.70 -15.09
CA ASN A 43 -6.70 -13.15 -15.23
C ASN A 43 -5.69 -13.71 -14.23
N TYR A 44 -4.59 -13.00 -13.97
CA TYR A 44 -3.68 -13.36 -12.89
C TYR A 44 -4.36 -13.31 -11.52
N PHE A 45 -5.08 -12.24 -11.19
CA PHE A 45 -5.75 -12.09 -9.89
C PHE A 45 -6.87 -13.10 -9.66
N ASN A 46 -7.53 -13.57 -10.73
CA ASN A 46 -8.46 -14.69 -10.68
C ASN A 46 -7.81 -16.09 -10.69
N GLY A 47 -6.48 -16.18 -10.87
CA GLY A 47 -5.79 -17.45 -10.97
C GLY A 47 -6.06 -18.23 -12.27
N LYS A 48 -6.46 -17.52 -13.35
CA LYS A 48 -6.69 -18.09 -14.68
C LYS A 48 -5.39 -18.25 -15.49
N LEU A 49 -4.30 -17.60 -15.07
CA LEU A 49 -2.98 -17.69 -15.70
C LEU A 49 -2.02 -18.50 -14.83
N ASN A 50 -1.10 -19.21 -15.50
CA ASN A 50 -0.07 -19.98 -14.83
C ASN A 50 0.90 -19.10 -14.03
N GLY A 51 1.49 -19.69 -12.99
CA GLY A 51 2.51 -19.02 -12.16
C GLY A 51 1.95 -18.23 -10.97
N PHE A 52 0.64 -18.00 -10.89
CA PHE A 52 0.00 -17.40 -9.71
C PHE A 52 -1.44 -17.88 -9.54
N ARG A 53 -1.78 -18.40 -8.36
CA ARG A 53 -3.08 -19.05 -8.08
C ARG A 53 -4.24 -18.07 -7.88
N GLY A 54 -4.01 -16.77 -8.01
CA GLY A 54 -4.99 -15.71 -7.76
C GLY A 54 -4.98 -15.19 -6.32
N LEU A 55 -5.57 -14.00 -6.14
CA LEU A 55 -5.62 -13.32 -4.84
C LEU A 55 -6.41 -14.13 -3.81
N SER A 56 -7.57 -14.67 -4.20
CA SER A 56 -8.42 -15.46 -3.31
C SER A 56 -7.70 -16.69 -2.75
N LYS A 57 -6.82 -17.34 -3.53
CA LYS A 57 -6.07 -18.51 -3.06
C LYS A 57 -4.78 -18.15 -2.32
N PHE A 58 -4.13 -17.04 -2.68
CA PHE A 58 -2.83 -16.70 -2.13
C PHE A 58 -2.92 -15.86 -0.84
N ILE A 59 -3.79 -14.84 -0.80
CA ILE A 59 -3.98 -13.95 0.35
C ILE A 59 -5.37 -14.08 0.98
N HIS A 60 -6.17 -15.08 0.58
CA HIS A 60 -7.52 -15.34 1.11
C HIS A 60 -8.45 -14.11 1.04
N THR A 61 -8.24 -13.26 0.03
CA THR A 61 -9.05 -12.06 -0.20
C THR A 61 -9.92 -12.28 -1.44
N PRO A 62 -11.26 -12.24 -1.32
CA PRO A 62 -12.15 -12.31 -2.47
C PRO A 62 -11.83 -11.20 -3.47
N TYR A 63 -11.67 -11.57 -4.74
CA TYR A 63 -11.37 -10.63 -5.82
C TYR A 63 -12.57 -10.48 -6.75
N HIS A 64 -13.30 -9.39 -6.56
CA HIS A 64 -14.46 -9.02 -7.36
C HIS A 64 -14.29 -7.56 -7.82
N PRO A 65 -13.75 -7.33 -9.04
CA PRO A 65 -13.65 -5.98 -9.56
C PRO A 65 -15.02 -5.47 -10.02
N ASP A 66 -15.37 -4.28 -9.56
CA ASP A 66 -16.56 -3.53 -9.94
C ASP A 66 -16.29 -2.74 -11.24
N LYS A 67 -17.09 -3.04 -12.27
CA LYS A 67 -16.98 -2.40 -13.58
C LYS A 67 -17.60 -1.00 -13.59
N GLU A 68 -18.61 -0.74 -12.76
CA GLU A 68 -19.26 0.57 -12.66
C GLU A 68 -18.35 1.59 -11.97
N LEU A 69 -17.45 1.10 -11.10
CA LEU A 69 -16.40 1.92 -10.49
C LEU A 69 -15.16 2.10 -11.37
N ALA A 70 -15.02 1.37 -12.48
CA ALA A 70 -13.85 1.51 -13.34
C ALA A 70 -13.74 2.92 -13.94
N ILE A 71 -12.51 3.41 -14.08
CA ILE A 71 -12.19 4.75 -14.57
C ILE A 71 -11.29 4.62 -15.79
N TYR A 72 -11.70 5.26 -16.88
CA TYR A 72 -10.95 5.27 -18.14
C TYR A 72 -10.57 6.68 -18.51
N PHE A 73 -9.30 6.91 -18.83
CA PHE A 73 -8.81 8.18 -19.37
C PHE A 73 -8.27 7.99 -20.78
N LYS A 74 -8.22 9.08 -21.56
CA LYS A 74 -7.84 9.08 -22.98
C LYS A 74 -6.56 9.85 -23.27
N ASP A 75 -6.21 10.81 -22.43
CA ASP A 75 -4.96 11.56 -22.54
C ASP A 75 -3.86 10.88 -21.71
N ARG A 76 -2.87 10.25 -22.36
CA ARG A 76 -1.72 9.65 -21.65
C ARG A 76 -0.76 10.71 -21.11
N ASP A 77 -0.64 11.85 -21.77
CA ASP A 77 0.33 12.89 -21.45
C ASP A 77 -0.15 13.78 -20.30
N ASN A 78 -1.46 14.02 -20.23
CA ASN A 78 -2.09 14.75 -19.15
C ASN A 78 -3.42 14.11 -18.69
N PRO A 79 -3.37 12.95 -18.01
CA PRO A 79 -4.58 12.26 -17.57
C PRO A 79 -5.29 12.94 -16.38
N TRP A 80 -4.66 13.96 -15.76
CA TRP A 80 -5.12 14.51 -14.48
C TRP A 80 -6.54 15.11 -14.51
N PRO A 81 -6.93 15.94 -15.51
CA PRO A 81 -8.29 16.50 -15.55
C PRO A 81 -9.36 15.42 -15.59
N GLU A 82 -9.21 14.42 -16.48
CA GLU A 82 -10.15 13.30 -16.60
C GLU A 82 -10.24 12.47 -15.31
N LEU A 83 -9.09 12.20 -14.68
CA LEU A 83 -9.03 11.44 -13.44
C LEU A 83 -9.66 12.21 -12.27
N TYR A 84 -9.36 13.50 -12.14
CA TYR A 84 -9.88 14.35 -11.08
C TYR A 84 -11.41 14.42 -11.12
N ASP A 85 -11.98 14.68 -12.28
CA ASP A 85 -13.43 14.81 -12.45
C ASP A 85 -14.12 13.47 -12.18
N GLN A 86 -13.64 12.37 -12.77
CA GLN A 86 -14.24 11.04 -12.58
C GLN A 86 -14.18 10.55 -11.13
N ILE A 87 -13.09 10.83 -10.39
CA ILE A 87 -12.95 10.40 -8.99
C ILE A 87 -13.77 11.30 -8.05
N ASN A 88 -13.86 12.60 -8.31
CA ASN A 88 -14.62 13.51 -7.46
C ASN A 88 -16.13 13.32 -7.59
N ASN A 89 -16.60 13.04 -8.81
CA ASN A 89 -18.01 12.77 -9.09
C ASN A 89 -18.46 11.37 -8.66
N LYS A 90 -17.52 10.50 -8.26
CA LYS A 90 -17.84 9.20 -7.67
C LYS A 90 -18.01 9.35 -6.16
N ASP A 91 -19.09 8.75 -5.67
CA ASP A 91 -19.30 8.49 -4.26
C ASP A 91 -18.79 7.09 -3.94
N PHE A 92 -17.87 7.01 -2.97
CA PHE A 92 -17.30 5.75 -2.53
C PHE A 92 -17.92 5.42 -1.18
N ASP A 93 -18.71 4.36 -1.15
CA ASP A 93 -19.34 3.88 0.08
C ASP A 93 -18.29 3.65 1.17
N THR A 94 -18.44 4.35 2.29
CA THR A 94 -17.51 4.30 3.43
C THR A 94 -17.54 2.97 4.17
N ASP A 95 -18.61 2.18 4.02
CA ASP A 95 -18.73 0.84 4.60
C ASP A 95 -18.01 -0.23 3.77
N ILE A 96 -17.51 0.14 2.59
CA ILE A 96 -16.79 -0.75 1.67
C ILE A 96 -15.33 -0.33 1.60
N GLN A 97 -14.43 -1.30 1.78
CA GLN A 97 -13.01 -1.07 1.59
C GLN A 97 -12.67 -1.13 0.09
N HIS A 98 -12.52 0.05 -0.50
CA HIS A 98 -12.21 0.20 -1.92
C HIS A 98 -10.71 0.13 -2.19
N ILE A 99 -10.33 -0.61 -3.23
CA ILE A 99 -8.96 -0.65 -3.75
C ILE A 99 -8.91 -0.44 -5.26
N ALA A 100 -8.22 0.62 -5.67
CA ALA A 100 -7.96 0.95 -7.06
C ALA A 100 -6.71 0.20 -7.58
N ILE A 101 -6.85 -0.52 -8.69
CA ILE A 101 -5.74 -1.05 -9.47
C ILE A 101 -5.46 -0.03 -10.58
N TYR A 102 -4.42 0.78 -10.38
CA TYR A 102 -4.05 1.83 -11.32
C TYR A 102 -2.98 1.34 -12.30
N ILE A 103 -3.34 1.22 -13.57
CA ILE A 103 -2.39 0.97 -14.65
C ILE A 103 -1.84 2.33 -15.09
N THR A 104 -0.59 2.59 -14.69
CA THR A 104 0.01 3.92 -14.91
C THR A 104 0.40 4.08 -16.39
N PRO A 105 0.04 5.20 -17.04
CA PRO A 105 0.55 5.50 -18.39
C PRO A 105 2.00 5.99 -18.34
N ILE A 106 2.50 6.32 -17.15
CA ILE A 106 3.80 6.95 -16.93
C ILE A 106 4.71 5.92 -16.27
N SER A 107 5.77 5.52 -16.97
CA SER A 107 6.83 4.67 -16.43
C SER A 107 7.59 5.41 -15.32
N LYS A 108 8.08 4.67 -14.32
CA LYS A 108 8.88 5.25 -13.22
C LYS A 108 10.15 5.97 -13.70
N ASN A 109 10.62 5.63 -14.89
CA ASN A 109 11.85 6.15 -15.47
C ASN A 109 11.62 7.41 -16.32
N VAL A 110 10.38 7.90 -16.45
CA VAL A 110 10.14 9.12 -17.24
C VAL A 110 10.83 10.31 -16.55
N PRO A 111 11.69 11.07 -17.27
CA PRO A 111 12.38 12.23 -16.70
C PRO A 111 11.45 13.41 -16.40
N VAL A 112 10.27 13.43 -17.04
CA VAL A 112 9.36 14.57 -17.04
C VAL A 112 8.64 14.70 -15.69
N LYS A 113 8.95 15.78 -14.96
CA LYS A 113 8.44 16.04 -13.60
C LYS A 113 6.91 16.16 -13.52
N SER A 114 6.29 16.79 -14.51
CA SER A 114 4.83 16.99 -14.54
C SER A 114 4.06 15.67 -14.56
N GLN A 115 4.61 14.65 -15.23
CA GLN A 115 4.01 13.33 -15.30
C GLN A 115 4.07 12.60 -13.93
N ARG A 116 5.21 12.66 -13.22
CA ARG A 116 5.31 12.09 -11.86
C ARG A 116 4.33 12.73 -10.89
N LEU A 117 4.03 14.03 -11.06
CA LEU A 117 3.08 14.74 -10.23
C LEU A 117 1.65 14.17 -10.34
N VAL A 118 1.27 13.64 -11.51
CA VAL A 118 -0.06 13.04 -11.69
C VAL A 118 -0.25 11.82 -10.79
N TYR A 119 0.77 10.97 -10.66
CA TYR A 119 0.73 9.84 -9.74
C TYR A 119 0.50 10.29 -8.29
N TYR A 120 1.22 11.31 -7.83
CA TYR A 120 1.08 11.81 -6.45
C TYR A 120 -0.29 12.44 -6.21
N LYS A 121 -0.78 13.25 -7.15
CA LYS A 121 -2.12 13.86 -7.09
C LYS A 121 -3.23 12.82 -7.08
N LEU A 122 -3.13 11.79 -7.93
CA LEU A 122 -4.08 10.67 -7.95
C LEU A 122 -4.08 9.92 -6.63
N LYS A 123 -2.89 9.58 -6.11
CA LYS A 123 -2.75 8.88 -4.85
C LYS A 123 -3.33 9.69 -3.69
N GLU A 124 -3.06 10.99 -3.64
CA GLU A 124 -3.60 11.89 -2.63
C GLU A 124 -5.14 11.94 -2.71
N LEU A 125 -5.70 12.10 -3.91
CA LEU A 125 -7.14 12.17 -4.11
C LEU A 125 -7.85 10.87 -3.70
N LEU A 126 -7.31 9.72 -4.09
CA LEU A 126 -7.86 8.42 -3.68
C LEU A 126 -7.81 8.24 -2.15
N LEU A 127 -6.71 8.62 -1.50
CA LEU A 127 -6.61 8.58 -0.03
C LEU A 127 -7.64 9.50 0.64
N LYS A 128 -7.87 10.70 0.11
CA LYS A 128 -8.91 11.63 0.59
C LYS A 128 -10.32 11.04 0.45
N LYS A 129 -10.54 10.17 -0.54
CA LYS A 129 -11.79 9.44 -0.77
C LYS A 129 -11.86 8.09 -0.03
N GLY A 130 -10.91 7.78 0.86
CA GLY A 130 -10.87 6.51 1.59
C GLY A 130 -10.47 5.29 0.73
N VAL A 131 -9.96 5.52 -0.48
CA VAL A 131 -9.60 4.46 -1.43
C VAL A 131 -8.11 4.17 -1.40
N SER A 132 -7.74 2.92 -1.16
CA SER A 132 -6.36 2.46 -1.31
C SER A 132 -6.01 2.22 -2.78
N SER A 133 -4.73 2.31 -3.16
CA SER A 133 -4.32 2.07 -4.55
C SER A 133 -3.09 1.17 -4.69
N GLN A 134 -3.13 0.29 -5.69
CA GLN A 134 -2.00 -0.51 -6.16
C GLN A 134 -1.69 -0.15 -7.61
N VAL A 135 -0.49 0.38 -7.83
CA VAL A 135 -0.02 0.75 -9.17
C VAL A 135 0.58 -0.44 -9.87
N ILE A 136 0.28 -0.57 -11.16
CA ILE A 136 0.83 -1.56 -12.08
C ILE A 136 1.45 -0.82 -13.26
N ASP A 137 2.67 -1.19 -13.59
CA ASP A 137 3.42 -0.68 -14.73
C ASP A 137 3.12 -1.56 -15.95
N PRO A 138 2.42 -1.04 -16.99
CA PRO A 138 1.96 -1.84 -18.12
C PRO A 138 3.12 -2.45 -18.91
N ASP A 139 4.23 -1.73 -19.06
CA ASP A 139 5.39 -2.21 -19.80
C ASP A 139 5.96 -3.48 -19.17
N LYS A 140 6.03 -3.51 -17.84
CA LYS A 140 6.49 -4.70 -17.09
C LYS A 140 5.55 -5.89 -17.25
N VAL A 141 4.25 -5.65 -17.37
CA VAL A 141 3.25 -6.71 -17.55
C VAL A 141 3.37 -7.35 -18.93
N ILE A 142 3.66 -6.54 -19.96
CA ILE A 142 3.73 -7.00 -21.36
C ILE A 142 5.10 -7.63 -21.65
N THR A 143 6.19 -6.95 -21.29
CA THR A 143 7.55 -7.31 -21.72
C THR A 143 8.20 -8.43 -20.89
N ASN A 144 7.67 -8.74 -19.70
CA ASN A 144 8.23 -9.76 -18.82
C ASN A 144 7.43 -11.06 -18.87
N ASP A 145 7.94 -12.08 -19.57
CA ASP A 145 7.33 -13.42 -19.61
C ASP A 145 7.23 -14.08 -18.23
N LYS A 146 8.08 -13.65 -17.30
CA LYS A 146 8.13 -14.11 -15.91
C LYS A 146 7.46 -13.12 -14.94
N TYR A 147 6.53 -12.29 -15.44
CA TYR A 147 5.81 -11.31 -14.62
C TYR A 147 5.11 -11.93 -13.41
N HIS A 148 4.72 -13.21 -13.50
CA HIS A 148 4.07 -13.93 -12.42
C HIS A 148 4.88 -13.94 -11.11
N PHE A 149 6.21 -13.82 -11.13
CA PHE A 149 7.02 -13.67 -9.91
C PHE A 149 6.80 -12.34 -9.18
N SER A 150 6.24 -11.33 -9.84
CA SER A 150 5.86 -10.06 -9.21
C SER A 150 4.54 -10.13 -8.46
N LEU A 151 3.67 -11.09 -8.81
CA LEU A 151 2.30 -11.18 -8.29
C LEU A 151 2.23 -11.50 -6.80
N PRO A 152 3.08 -12.37 -6.22
CA PRO A 152 3.14 -12.54 -4.77
C PRO A 152 3.38 -11.21 -4.05
N ASN A 153 4.38 -10.43 -4.48
CA ASN A 153 4.70 -9.13 -3.87
C ASN A 153 3.54 -8.14 -4.00
N ILE A 154 2.86 -8.12 -5.15
CA ILE A 154 1.67 -7.29 -5.39
C ILE A 154 0.52 -7.72 -4.46
N ALA A 155 0.26 -9.03 -4.32
CA ALA A 155 -0.80 -9.55 -3.47
C ALA A 155 -0.55 -9.23 -2.00
N ILE A 156 0.69 -9.37 -1.53
CA ILE A 156 1.11 -9.02 -0.17
C ILE A 156 0.91 -7.52 0.09
N ALA A 157 1.28 -6.66 -0.87
CA ALA A 157 1.06 -5.22 -0.77
C ALA A 157 -0.43 -4.85 -0.78
N ILE A 158 -1.25 -5.55 -1.56
CA ILE A 158 -2.71 -5.40 -1.54
C ILE A 158 -3.26 -5.78 -0.17
N LEU A 159 -2.90 -6.94 0.36
CA LEU A 159 -3.36 -7.40 1.68
C LEU A 159 -3.01 -6.38 2.78
N ALA A 160 -1.78 -5.84 2.77
CA ALA A 160 -1.37 -4.83 3.73
C ALA A 160 -2.18 -3.52 3.60
N LYS A 161 -2.51 -3.09 2.38
CA LYS A 161 -3.39 -1.93 2.14
C LYS A 161 -4.83 -2.20 2.56
N LEU A 162 -5.21 -3.47 2.60
CA LEU A 162 -6.48 -3.93 3.15
C LEU A 162 -6.44 -4.11 4.67
N ASN A 163 -5.40 -3.60 5.35
CA ASN A 163 -5.15 -3.74 6.79
C ASN A 163 -4.96 -5.19 7.27
N GLY A 164 -4.66 -6.12 6.37
CA GLY A 164 -4.24 -7.48 6.72
C GLY A 164 -2.75 -7.56 7.03
N THR A 165 -2.34 -8.64 7.71
CA THR A 165 -0.95 -8.92 8.04
C THR A 165 -0.47 -10.14 7.24
N PRO A 166 0.37 -9.98 6.21
CA PRO A 166 0.83 -11.10 5.38
C PRO A 166 1.63 -12.14 6.18
N TRP A 167 2.62 -11.69 6.95
CA TRP A 167 3.40 -12.49 7.89
C TRP A 167 3.94 -11.61 9.00
N ARG A 168 4.46 -12.24 10.05
CA ARG A 168 5.22 -11.58 11.12
C ARG A 168 6.46 -12.40 11.46
N LEU A 169 7.42 -11.78 12.13
CA LEU A 169 8.58 -12.50 12.65
C LEU A 169 8.18 -13.38 13.84
N ASP A 170 8.67 -14.62 13.86
CA ASP A 170 8.51 -15.50 15.00
C ASP A 170 9.49 -15.11 16.11
N THR A 171 9.04 -14.24 17.00
CA THR A 171 9.83 -13.75 18.12
C THR A 171 9.01 -13.84 19.41
N LYS A 172 9.68 -14.14 20.52
CA LYS A 172 9.04 -14.05 21.84
C LYS A 172 8.58 -12.62 22.06
N LEU A 173 7.32 -12.42 22.43
CA LEU A 173 6.79 -11.11 22.77
C LEU A 173 7.63 -10.48 23.89
N LYS A 174 8.02 -9.23 23.68
CA LYS A 174 8.76 -8.42 24.64
C LYS A 174 7.92 -7.21 24.98
N ASN A 175 7.89 -6.84 26.27
CA ASN A 175 7.24 -5.62 26.73
C ASN A 175 8.13 -4.41 26.43
N GLU A 176 8.28 -4.11 25.15
CA GLU A 176 9.11 -3.03 24.64
C GLU A 176 8.40 -2.24 23.54
N LEU A 177 8.62 -0.93 23.57
CA LEU A 177 8.19 -0.04 22.51
C LEU A 177 9.37 0.24 21.58
N ILE A 178 9.16 0.06 20.29
CA ILE A 178 10.13 0.46 19.25
C ILE A 178 9.57 1.69 18.55
N VAL A 179 10.33 2.79 18.55
CA VAL A 179 10.02 4.02 17.84
C VAL A 179 11.01 4.21 16.70
N GLY A 180 10.55 4.13 15.45
CA GLY A 180 11.35 4.54 14.29
C GLY A 180 11.20 6.04 14.03
N VAL A 181 12.29 6.73 13.69
CA VAL A 181 12.33 8.11 13.21
C VAL A 181 13.20 8.14 11.95
N GLY A 182 12.64 8.63 10.85
CA GLY A 182 13.38 8.75 9.58
C GLY A 182 13.65 10.21 9.25
N ALA A 183 14.61 10.51 8.39
CA ALA A 183 14.67 11.81 7.72
C ALA A 183 14.61 11.58 6.20
N PHE A 184 13.86 12.42 5.50
CA PHE A 184 13.75 12.38 4.06
C PHE A 184 13.85 13.79 3.50
N LYS A 185 14.76 14.02 2.55
CA LYS A 185 14.84 15.30 1.83
C LYS A 185 14.21 15.11 0.45
N HIS A 186 13.13 15.84 0.18
CA HIS A 186 12.60 15.94 -1.16
C HIS A 186 13.48 16.92 -1.95
N THR A 187 14.45 16.39 -2.70
CA THR A 187 15.44 17.20 -3.42
C THR A 187 14.83 18.19 -4.40
N GLU A 188 13.68 17.86 -5.01
CA GLU A 188 13.08 18.72 -6.04
C GLU A 188 12.36 19.97 -5.50
N VAL A 189 11.89 19.96 -4.25
CA VAL A 189 11.21 21.11 -3.62
C VAL A 189 12.04 21.70 -2.46
N ASP A 190 13.25 21.16 -2.26
CA ASP A 190 14.17 21.48 -1.16
C ASP A 190 13.54 21.40 0.25
N ILE A 191 12.46 20.64 0.40
CA ILE A 191 11.81 20.42 1.70
C ILE A 191 12.45 19.19 2.35
N GLN A 192 12.99 19.40 3.54
CA GLN A 192 13.43 18.33 4.41
C GLN A 192 12.30 17.97 5.38
N TYR A 193 11.91 16.70 5.36
CA TYR A 193 11.01 16.08 6.31
C TYR A 193 11.84 15.32 7.35
N ILE A 194 11.56 15.54 8.63
CA ILE A 194 12.07 14.68 9.71
C ILE A 194 10.94 13.70 9.97
N GLY A 195 10.91 12.66 9.16
CA GLY A 195 9.94 11.60 9.15
C GLY A 195 9.55 11.07 10.53
N SER A 196 8.23 11.02 10.71
CA SER A 196 7.49 9.88 11.22
C SER A 196 8.02 9.11 12.41
N ALA A 197 7.37 9.32 13.55
CA ALA A 197 7.36 8.38 14.65
C ALA A 197 6.52 7.15 14.25
N PHE A 198 7.18 6.00 14.15
CA PHE A 198 6.52 4.72 13.95
C PHE A 198 6.57 3.91 15.23
N SER A 199 5.45 3.49 15.78
CA SER A 199 5.45 2.47 16.83
C SER A 199 5.36 1.08 16.19
N PHE A 200 6.32 0.22 16.51
CA PHE A 200 6.24 -1.21 16.24
C PHE A 200 6.13 -2.00 17.53
N SER A 201 5.32 -3.06 17.53
CA SER A 201 5.55 -4.17 18.46
C SER A 201 6.83 -4.91 18.06
N ASN A 202 7.41 -5.68 18.98
CA ASN A 202 8.58 -6.49 18.66
C ASN A 202 8.32 -7.61 17.63
N THR A 203 7.06 -7.84 17.24
CA THR A 203 6.68 -8.73 16.14
C THR A 203 6.71 -8.05 14.76
N GLY A 204 7.02 -6.74 14.71
CA GLY A 204 7.04 -5.94 13.49
C GLY A 204 5.67 -5.41 13.06
N LYS A 205 4.64 -5.47 13.93
CA LYS A 205 3.32 -4.88 13.61
C LYS A 205 3.41 -3.36 13.64
N PHE A 206 2.96 -2.73 12.57
CA PHE A 206 2.93 -1.29 12.42
C PHE A 206 1.71 -0.69 13.13
N ASN A 207 1.92 0.28 14.02
CA ASN A 207 0.83 0.86 14.79
C ASN A 207 0.41 2.26 14.31
N ARG A 208 1.35 3.10 13.86
CA ARG A 208 1.07 4.51 13.53
C ARG A 208 2.12 5.13 12.61
N PHE A 209 1.69 6.10 11.80
CA PHE A 209 2.53 7.00 11.00
C PHE A 209 2.13 8.44 11.27
N GLU A 210 3.09 9.33 11.45
CA GLU A 210 2.88 10.78 11.37
C GLU A 210 3.97 11.38 10.48
N CYS A 211 3.85 12.61 9.99
CA CYS A 211 4.88 13.22 9.15
C CYS A 211 5.08 14.66 9.57
N PHE A 212 6.34 15.08 9.73
CA PHE A 212 6.71 16.40 10.24
C PHE A 212 7.77 17.03 9.33
N GLN A 213 7.68 18.33 9.14
CA GLN A 213 8.72 19.14 8.50
C GLN A 213 9.93 19.30 9.42
N LYS A 214 11.06 19.73 8.86
CA LYS A 214 12.34 19.86 9.59
C LYS A 214 12.26 20.73 10.84
N ASP A 215 11.52 21.83 10.77
CA ASP A 215 11.34 22.78 11.85
C ASP A 215 10.33 22.30 12.91
N GLN A 216 9.50 21.31 12.59
CA GLN A 216 8.48 20.73 13.47
C GLN A 216 9.03 19.68 14.46
N THR A 217 10.21 19.96 15.03
CA THR A 217 10.87 19.02 15.96
C THR A 217 10.10 18.88 17.28
N LYS A 218 9.35 19.91 17.71
CA LYS A 218 8.52 19.86 18.92
C LYS A 218 7.32 18.95 18.74
N GLU A 219 6.69 18.98 17.57
CA GLU A 219 5.56 18.14 17.18
C GLU A 219 6.00 16.69 17.09
N LEU A 220 7.18 16.42 16.50
CA LEU A 220 7.79 15.09 16.51
C LEU A 220 8.02 14.59 17.95
N ALA A 221 8.61 15.40 18.82
CA ALA A 221 8.79 15.02 20.22
C ALA A 221 7.45 14.74 20.93
N GLY A 222 6.42 15.56 20.65
CA GLY A 222 5.06 15.36 21.15
C GLY A 222 4.42 14.06 20.64
N SER A 223 4.66 13.70 19.38
CA SER A 223 4.22 12.44 18.77
C SER A 223 4.84 11.22 19.46
N ILE A 224 6.15 11.26 19.70
CA ILE A 224 6.88 10.21 20.41
C ILE A 224 6.36 10.10 21.86
N LEU A 225 6.17 11.23 22.55
CA LEU A 225 5.61 11.24 23.90
C LEU A 225 4.20 10.64 23.95
N ARG A 226 3.35 10.97 22.96
CA ARG A 226 2.01 10.38 22.84
C ARG A 226 2.09 8.87 22.63
N ALA A 227 2.93 8.40 21.71
CA ALA A 227 3.11 6.97 21.46
C ALA A 227 3.57 6.21 22.72
N VAL A 228 4.47 6.81 23.52
CA VAL A 228 4.89 6.25 24.82
C VAL A 228 3.71 6.19 25.80
N LYS A 229 2.94 7.28 25.95
CA LYS A 229 1.77 7.31 26.85
C LYS A 229 0.71 6.29 26.45
N ASP A 230 0.36 6.24 25.18
CA ASP A 230 -0.63 5.29 24.64
C ASP A 230 -0.18 3.84 24.91
N TYR A 231 1.12 3.55 24.71
CA TYR A 231 1.68 2.22 24.96
C TYR A 231 1.67 1.85 26.46
N VAL A 232 2.02 2.79 27.35
CA VAL A 232 2.00 2.58 28.81
C VAL A 232 0.59 2.36 29.35
N ASN A 233 -0.42 3.02 28.76
CA ASN A 233 -1.80 2.90 29.22
C ASN A 233 -2.41 1.51 28.96
N VAL A 234 -1.92 0.78 27.95
CA VAL A 234 -2.48 -0.52 27.56
C VAL A 234 -1.52 -1.70 27.79
N ASN A 235 -0.30 -1.44 28.26
CA ASN A 235 0.71 -2.47 28.55
C ASN A 235 1.32 -2.27 29.94
N THR A 236 1.47 -3.35 30.70
CA THR A 236 2.13 -3.36 32.02
C THR A 236 3.51 -4.00 31.94
N GLY A 237 4.39 -3.69 32.91
CA GLY A 237 5.71 -4.31 33.00
C GLY A 237 6.63 -4.00 31.82
N ILE A 238 6.59 -2.76 31.31
CA ILE A 238 7.43 -2.27 30.22
C ILE A 238 8.88 -2.22 30.68
N ARG A 239 9.79 -2.82 29.91
CA ARG A 239 11.20 -2.96 30.30
C ARG A 239 12.16 -2.13 29.45
N ARG A 240 11.73 -1.72 28.25
CA ARG A 240 12.63 -1.11 27.27
C ARG A 240 11.89 -0.20 26.28
N LEU A 241 12.52 0.92 25.96
CA LEU A 241 12.19 1.77 24.81
C LEU A 241 13.39 1.73 23.85
N VAL A 242 13.14 1.43 22.58
CA VAL A 242 14.16 1.43 21.53
C VAL A 242 13.80 2.52 20.53
N ILE A 243 14.73 3.43 20.23
CA ILE A 243 14.55 4.46 19.21
C ILE A 243 15.53 4.19 18.08
N HIS A 244 15.02 3.93 16.88
CA HIS A 244 15.82 3.81 15.67
C HIS A 244 15.75 5.10 14.87
N PHE A 245 16.89 5.76 14.67
CA PHE A 245 16.98 6.96 13.85
C PHE A 245 17.72 6.64 12.54
N TYR A 246 17.11 6.92 11.40
CA TYR A 246 17.71 6.76 10.07
C TYR A 246 17.70 8.10 9.33
N LYS A 247 18.86 8.49 8.77
CA LYS A 247 19.07 9.77 8.09
C LYS A 247 19.25 9.60 6.59
#